data_AF-A0A9J6FTM8-F1
#
_entry.id   AF-A0A9J6FTM8-F1
#
_cell.length_a   1.000
_cell.length_b   1.000
_cell.length_c   1.000
_cell.angle_alpha   90.00
_cell.angle_beta   90.00
_cell.angle_gamma   90.00
#
_symmetry.space_group_name_H-M   'P 1'
#
loop_
_entity.id
_entity.type
_entity.pdbx_description
1 polymer ?
#
loop_
_entity_poly.entity_id
_entity_poly.type
_entity_poly.pdbx_seq_one_letter_code
_entity_poly.pdbx_strand_id
1 'polypeptide(L)'
;MVPGMSEAVDRFLNLLETRCREAADGEADVFRLLAPLAFDLVAETACGLYLDVQHKPNDEYFASARSLLLNVVENFYQRVGRE
;
A
#
# COMPACT_ATOMS: atom_id res chain seq x y z
N MET A 1 -10.17 -14.72 -9.33
CA MET A 1 -9.78 -13.59 -8.47
C MET A 1 -11.04 -12.86 -8.03
N VAL A 2 -11.08 -12.34 -6.80
CA VAL A 2 -12.18 -11.47 -6.33
C VAL A 2 -12.14 -10.18 -7.19
N PRO A 3 -13.28 -9.65 -7.69
CA PRO A 3 -13.29 -8.51 -8.60
C PRO A 3 -12.41 -7.32 -8.15
N GLY A 4 -12.56 -6.85 -6.91
CA GLY A 4 -11.74 -5.75 -6.36
C GLY A 4 -10.25 -6.09 -6.23
N MET A 5 -9.88 -7.38 -6.12
CA MET A 5 -8.49 -7.78 -6.15
C MET A 5 -7.88 -7.64 -7.55
N SER A 6 -8.64 -8.02 -8.60
CA SER A 6 -8.18 -7.84 -9.98
C SER A 6 -7.99 -6.36 -10.31
N GLU A 7 -8.98 -5.53 -9.99
CA GLU A 7 -8.94 -4.10 -10.30
C GLU A 7 -7.79 -3.38 -9.60
N ALA A 8 -7.56 -3.65 -8.30
CA ALA A 8 -6.44 -3.06 -7.56
C ALA A 8 -5.06 -3.47 -8.12
N VAL A 9 -4.92 -4.72 -8.58
CA VAL A 9 -3.69 -5.21 -9.21
C VAL A 9 -3.49 -4.63 -10.61
N ASP A 10 -4.54 -4.50 -11.42
CA ASP A 10 -4.44 -3.89 -12.74
C ASP A 10 -3.99 -2.42 -12.63
N ARG A 11 -4.51 -1.69 -11.65
CA ARG A 11 -4.04 -0.33 -11.33
C ARG A 11 -2.56 -0.31 -10.93
N PHE A 12 -2.12 -1.25 -10.09
CA PHE A 12 -0.72 -1.38 -9.70
C PHE A 12 0.21 -1.63 -10.89
N LEU A 13 -0.17 -2.52 -11.81
CA LEU A 13 0.65 -2.85 -12.99
C LEU A 13 0.80 -1.64 -13.91
N ASN A 14 -0.27 -0.86 -14.12
CA ASN A 14 -0.21 0.39 -14.89
C ASN A 14 0.69 1.44 -14.22
N LEU A 15 0.60 1.56 -12.88
CA LEU A 15 1.47 2.46 -12.12
C LEU A 15 2.94 2.02 -12.21
N LEU A 16 3.21 0.73 -12.07
CA LEU A 16 4.55 0.16 -12.15
C LEU A 16 5.16 0.39 -13.54
N GLU A 17 4.40 0.15 -14.61
CA GLU A 17 4.85 0.42 -15.98
C GLU A 17 5.18 1.91 -16.17
N THR A 18 4.34 2.81 -15.64
CA THR A 18 4.60 4.25 -15.65
C THR A 18 5.92 4.59 -14.95
N ARG A 19 6.16 4.03 -13.75
CA ARG A 19 7.38 4.28 -12.99
C ARG A 19 8.63 3.73 -13.67
N CYS A 20 8.55 2.55 -14.30
CA CYS A 20 9.67 2.02 -15.07
C CYS A 20 9.98 2.92 -16.28
N ARG A 21 8.97 3.47 -16.97
CA ARG A 21 9.19 4.38 -18.10
C ARG A 21 9.80 5.72 -17.69
N GLU A 22 9.48 6.21 -16.50
CA GLU A 22 10.00 7.48 -15.95
C GLU A 22 11.40 7.34 -15.34
N ALA A 23 11.79 6.12 -14.94
CA ALA A 23 13.10 5.85 -14.37
C ALA A 23 14.21 5.90 -15.45
N ALA A 24 15.36 6.49 -15.11
CA ALA A 24 16.47 6.66 -16.04
C ALA A 24 17.12 5.33 -16.48
N ASP A 25 17.07 4.32 -15.61
CA ASP A 25 17.58 2.96 -15.83
C ASP A 25 16.47 1.95 -16.17
N GLY A 26 15.21 2.39 -16.17
CA GLY A 26 14.07 1.51 -16.39
C GLY A 26 13.62 0.73 -15.14
N GLU A 27 14.20 0.99 -13.97
CA GLU A 27 13.92 0.24 -12.74
C GLU A 27 13.04 1.05 -11.77
N ALA A 28 12.04 0.40 -11.19
CA ALA A 28 11.15 0.99 -10.19
C ALA A 28 11.31 0.30 -8.82
N ASP A 29 11.39 1.08 -7.74
CA ASP A 29 11.37 0.57 -6.36
C ASP A 29 9.96 0.08 -6.00
N VAL A 30 9.71 -1.20 -6.25
CA VAL A 30 8.44 -1.87 -5.97
C VAL A 30 8.11 -1.85 -4.48
N PHE A 31 9.11 -1.89 -3.59
CA PHE A 31 8.88 -1.98 -2.15
C PHE A 31 8.02 -0.81 -1.63
N ARG A 32 8.23 0.40 -2.17
CA ARG A 32 7.45 1.59 -1.83
C ARG A 32 6.01 1.57 -2.36
N LEU A 33 5.74 0.78 -3.39
CA LEU A 33 4.44 0.69 -4.05
C LEU A 33 3.55 -0.42 -3.45
N LEU A 34 4.15 -1.39 -2.75
CA LEU A 34 3.42 -2.53 -2.18
C LEU A 34 2.48 -2.15 -1.04
N ALA A 35 2.85 -1.20 -0.18
CA ALA A 35 2.01 -0.81 0.95
C ALA A 35 0.70 -0.14 0.50
N PRO A 36 0.70 0.83 -0.43
CA PRO A 36 -0.53 1.35 -1.04
C PRO A 36 -1.38 0.28 -1.72
N LEU A 37 -0.77 -0.63 -2.49
CA LEU A 37 -1.48 -1.76 -3.12
C LEU A 37 -2.18 -2.64 -2.07
N ALA A 38 -1.45 -3.06 -1.03
CA ALA A 38 -2.01 -3.91 0.02
C ALA A 38 -3.19 -3.23 0.73
N PHE A 39 -3.12 -1.92 0.93
CA PHE A 39 -4.20 -1.16 1.54
C PHE A 39 -5.45 -1.10 0.64
N ASP A 40 -5.30 -0.80 -0.64
CA ASP A 40 -6.39 -0.85 -1.62
C ASP A 40 -7.02 -2.24 -1.69
N LEU A 41 -6.20 -3.30 -1.71
CA LEU A 41 -6.67 -4.68 -1.74
C LEU A 41 -7.57 -4.99 -0.54
N VAL A 42 -7.14 -4.64 0.68
CA VAL A 42 -7.94 -4.87 1.88
C VAL A 42 -9.19 -4.00 1.89
N ALA A 43 -9.08 -2.72 1.52
CA ALA A 43 -10.22 -1.81 1.47
C ALA A 43 -11.30 -2.32 0.52
N GLU A 44 -10.92 -2.77 -0.69
CA GLU A 44 -11.89 -3.24 -1.68
C GLU A 44 -12.43 -4.63 -1.36
N THR A 45 -11.57 -5.57 -0.94
CA THR A 45 -11.99 -6.97 -0.76
C THR A 45 -12.67 -7.23 0.59
N ALA A 46 -12.23 -6.57 1.66
CA ALA A 46 -12.78 -6.78 3.01
C ALA A 46 -13.85 -5.76 3.37
N CYS A 47 -13.74 -4.52 2.87
CA CYS A 47 -14.64 -3.43 3.23
C CYS A 47 -15.56 -2.97 2.08
N GLY A 48 -15.33 -3.42 0.85
CA GLY A 48 -16.07 -2.93 -0.33
C GLY A 48 -15.83 -1.45 -0.63
N LEU A 49 -14.69 -0.90 -0.18
CA LEU A 49 -14.34 0.51 -0.32
C LEU A 49 -13.26 0.70 -1.39
N TYR A 50 -13.58 1.50 -2.40
CA TYR A 50 -12.62 1.94 -3.41
C TYR A 50 -11.92 3.22 -2.95
N LEU A 51 -10.64 3.12 -2.60
CA LEU A 51 -9.84 4.26 -2.09
C LEU A 51 -8.84 4.79 -3.12
N ASP A 52 -8.23 3.90 -3.92
CA ASP A 52 -7.24 4.23 -4.94
C ASP A 52 -6.03 4.98 -4.36
N VAL A 53 -5.55 4.51 -3.21
CA VAL A 53 -4.42 5.15 -2.50
C VAL A 53 -3.10 5.02 -3.26
N GLN A 54 -3.02 4.05 -4.18
CA GLN A 54 -1.90 3.87 -5.10
C GLN A 54 -1.61 5.14 -5.93
N HIS A 55 -2.63 5.93 -6.25
CA HIS A 55 -2.52 7.18 -7.01
C HIS A 55 -2.67 8.44 -6.15
N LYS A 56 -2.88 8.29 -4.83
CA LYS A 56 -3.14 9.39 -3.89
C LYS A 56 -2.07 9.41 -2.79
N PRO A 57 -0.89 10.00 -3.04
CA PRO A 57 0.23 9.99 -2.08
C PRO A 57 -0.08 10.68 -0.74
N ASN A 58 -1.13 11.49 -0.67
CA ASN A 58 -1.57 12.20 0.53
C ASN A 58 -2.92 11.68 1.08
N ASP A 59 -3.29 10.44 0.79
CA ASP A 59 -4.53 9.86 1.32
C ASP A 59 -4.50 9.76 2.86
N GLU A 60 -5.50 10.37 3.52
CA GLU A 60 -5.57 10.49 4.98
C GLU A 60 -5.79 9.13 5.67
N TYR A 61 -6.54 8.21 5.03
CA TYR A 61 -6.80 6.89 5.58
C TYR A 61 -5.53 6.05 5.55
N PHE A 62 -4.80 6.09 4.44
CA PHE A 62 -3.53 5.40 4.32
C PHE A 62 -2.49 5.94 5.31
N ALA A 63 -2.37 7.27 5.43
CA ALA A 63 -1.46 7.90 6.38
C ALA A 63 -1.79 7.52 7.84
N SER A 64 -3.07 7.54 8.19
CA SER A 64 -3.55 7.16 9.52
C SER A 64 -3.28 5.68 9.83
N ALA A 65 -3.59 4.78 8.89
CA ALA A 65 -3.33 3.35 9.04
C ALA A 65 -1.84 3.04 9.23
N ARG A 66 -0.97 3.71 8.47
CA ARG A 66 0.49 3.57 8.59
C ARG A 66 1.00 4.06 9.94
N SER A 67 0.49 5.19 10.44
CA SER A 67 0.82 5.70 11.77
C SER A 67 0.43 4.72 12.87
N LEU A 68 -0.79 4.17 12.80
CA LEU A 68 -1.25 3.15 13.75
C LEU A 68 -0.36 1.91 13.72
N LEU A 69 0.02 1.41 12.54
CA LEU A 69 0.90 0.26 12.40
C LEU A 69 2.26 0.50 13.07
N LEU A 70 2.88 1.66 12.83
CA LEU A 70 4.17 2.01 13.45
C LEU A 70 4.05 2.03 14.98
N ASN A 71 3.01 2.67 15.52
CA ASN A 71 2.76 2.70 16.95
C ASN A 71 2.56 1.29 17.54
N VAL A 72 1.85 0.41 16.86
CA VAL A 72 1.65 -0.98 17.31
C VAL A 72 2.97 -1.75 17.31
N VAL A 73 3.77 -1.61 16.26
CA VAL A 73 5.06 -2.29 16.11
C VAL A 73 6.05 -1.81 17.18
N GLU A 74 6.17 -0.50 17.40
CA GLU A 74 7.03 0.06 18.44
C GLU A 74 6.62 -0.45 19.83
N ASN A 75 5.32 -0.40 20.15
CA ASN A 75 4.81 -0.90 21.42
C ASN A 75 5.03 -2.40 21.62
N PHE A 76 4.93 -3.19 20.54
CA PHE A 76 5.20 -4.62 20.58
C PHE A 76 6.66 -4.89 20.97
N TYR A 77 7.62 -4.25 20.28
CA TYR A 77 9.04 -4.42 20.57
C TYR A 77 9.43 -3.87 21.96
N GLN A 78 8.81 -2.78 22.42
CA GLN A 78 9.02 -2.26 23.77
C GLN A 78 8.52 -3.21 24.87
N ARG A 79 7.47 -4.00 24.60
CA ARG A 79 7.00 -5.03 25.54
C ARG A 79 7.91 -6.25 25.54
N VAL A 80 8.32 -6.72 24.37
CA VAL A 80 9.21 -7.90 24.24
C VAL A 80 10.60 -7.62 24.82
N GLY A 81 11.14 -6.41 24.71
CA GLY A 81 12.44 -6.05 25.28
C GLY A 81 12.47 -5.87 26.81
N ARG A 82 11.33 -6.03 27.51
CA ARG A 82 11.22 -5.93 28.98
C ARG A 82 11.03 -7.28 29.68
N GLU A 83 10.93 -8.36 28.93
CA GLU A 83 10.88 -9.75 29.42
C GLU A 83 12.26 -10.40 29.29
#